data_AF-A0A251UM99-F1
#
_entry.id   AF-A0A251UM99-F1
#
_cell.length_a   1.000
_cell.length_b   1.000
_cell.length_c   1.000
_cell.angle_alpha   90.00
_cell.angle_beta   90.00
_cell.angle_gamma   90.00
#
_symmetry.space_group_name_H-M   'P 1'
#
loop_
_entity.id
_entity.type
_entity.pdbx_description
1 polymer ?
#
loop_
_entity_poly.entity_id
_entity_poly.type
_entity_poly.pdbx_seq_one_letter_code
_entity_poly.pdbx_strand_id
1 'polypeptide(L)' 'MQVLDPTGDWMRQGARALVSPNSATGESSLRRLYSFLDDLDRDGKTSRAFFSLSEKVALRKENLDAESSA' A
#
# COMPACT_ATOMS: atom_id res chain seq x y z
N MET A 1 1.27 -1.76 6.67
CA MET A 1 0.78 -0.52 6.03
C MET A 1 -0.31 0.22 6.79
N GLN A 2 -1.38 -0.42 7.28
CA GLN A 2 -2.49 0.30 7.96
C GLN A 2 -2.05 1.28 9.07
N VAL A 3 -1.01 0.96 9.82
CA VAL A 3 -0.43 1.84 10.86
C VAL A 3 0.33 3.02 10.25
N LEU A 4 1.03 2.79 9.13
CA LEU A 4 1.83 3.80 8.44
C LEU A 4 0.95 4.73 7.60
N ASP A 5 -0.07 4.21 6.94
CA ASP A 5 -1.04 4.99 6.17
C ASP A 5 -2.45 4.69 6.69
N PRO A 6 -2.95 5.47 7.66
CA PRO A 6 -4.29 5.29 8.20
C PRO A 6 -5.37 5.72 7.21
N THR A 7 -5.07 6.58 6.22
CA THR A 7 -6.10 7.12 5.32
C THR A 7 -6.45 6.15 4.21
N GLY A 8 -5.53 5.28 3.79
CA GLY A 8 -5.77 4.21 2.82
C GLY A 8 -6.66 3.05 3.34
N ASP A 9 -7.43 2.45 2.45
CA ASP A 9 -8.29 1.28 2.71
C ASP A 9 -7.49 -0.05 2.65
N TRP A 10 -6.46 -0.14 3.49
CA TRP A 10 -5.50 -1.25 3.48
C TRP A 10 -6.11 -2.60 3.83
N MET A 11 -7.08 -2.62 4.74
CA MET A 11 -7.72 -3.87 5.17
C MET A 11 -8.58 -4.52 4.09
N ARG A 12 -9.07 -3.75 3.09
CA ARG A 12 -9.86 -4.29 1.98
C ARG A 12 -9.08 -4.37 0.67
N GLN A 13 -8.13 -3.47 0.45
CA GLN A 13 -7.45 -3.31 -0.85
C GLN A 13 -5.94 -3.55 -0.80
N GLY A 14 -5.35 -3.68 0.39
CA GLY A 14 -3.89 -3.81 0.56
C GLY A 14 -3.30 -5.02 -0.17
N ALA A 15 -4.02 -6.13 -0.26
CA ALA A 15 -3.59 -7.31 -1.03
C ALA A 15 -3.50 -7.01 -2.54
N ARG A 16 -4.41 -6.19 -3.09
CA ARG A 16 -4.41 -5.82 -4.51
C ARG A 16 -3.24 -4.90 -4.85
N ALA A 17 -2.80 -4.05 -3.92
CA ALA A 17 -1.63 -3.20 -4.11
C ALA A 17 -0.32 -3.99 -4.30
N LEU A 18 -0.28 -5.22 -3.79
CA LEU A 18 0.85 -6.15 -3.91
C LEU A 18 0.88 -6.93 -5.24
N VAL A 19 -0.17 -6.84 -6.06
CA VAL A 19 -0.23 -7.53 -7.37
C VAL A 19 0.90 -7.04 -8.28
N SER A 20 1.51 -7.97 -9.01
CA SER A 20 2.54 -7.71 -10.01
C SER A 20 1.99 -8.05 -11.39
N PRO A 21 1.67 -7.06 -12.24
CA PRO A 21 1.04 -7.32 -13.53
C PRO A 21 1.93 -8.11 -14.50
N ASN A 22 3.25 -8.11 -14.26
CA ASN A 22 4.23 -8.83 -15.09
C ASN A 22 4.46 -10.28 -14.62
N SER A 23 3.74 -10.76 -13.60
CA SER A 23 3.80 -12.15 -13.12
C SER A 23 2.76 -13.00 -13.84
N ALA A 24 3.12 -14.25 -14.18
CA ALA A 24 2.21 -15.19 -14.83
C ALA A 24 0.94 -15.48 -14.00
N THR A 25 1.03 -15.39 -12.67
CA THR A 25 -0.10 -15.56 -11.74
C THR A 25 -0.71 -14.24 -11.28
N GLY A 26 -0.12 -13.11 -11.67
CA GLY A 26 -0.43 -11.79 -11.10
C GLY A 26 0.14 -11.57 -9.69
N GLU A 27 0.70 -12.59 -9.04
CA GLU A 27 1.25 -12.45 -7.69
C GLU A 27 2.67 -11.87 -7.71
N SER A 28 3.00 -11.04 -6.72
CA SER A 28 4.39 -10.63 -6.49
C SER A 28 5.23 -11.83 -6.07
N SER A 29 6.47 -11.89 -6.55
CA SER A 29 7.42 -12.87 -6.06
C SER A 29 7.71 -12.68 -4.56
N LEU A 30 7.99 -13.77 -3.86
CA LEU A 30 8.35 -13.73 -2.43
C LEU A 30 9.50 -12.75 -2.16
N ARG A 31 10.53 -12.75 -3.01
CA ARG A 31 11.66 -11.81 -2.91
C ARG A 31 11.22 -10.36 -2.91
N ARG A 32 10.24 -10.00 -3.75
CA ARG A 32 9.72 -8.64 -3.83
C ARG A 32 8.92 -8.27 -2.58
N LEU A 33 8.11 -9.21 -2.07
CA LEU A 33 7.36 -9.00 -0.83
C LEU A 33 8.29 -8.76 0.36
N TYR A 34 9.37 -9.55 0.49
CA TYR A 34 10.39 -9.33 1.53
C TYR A 34 11.14 -8.01 1.36
N SER A 35 11.41 -7.58 0.13
CA SER A 35 12.01 -6.26 -0.12
C SER A 35 11.11 -5.13 0.36
N PHE A 36 9.79 -5.21 0.11
CA PHE A 36 8.85 -4.22 0.65
C PHE A 36 8.80 -4.26 2.17
N LEU A 37 8.84 -5.44 2.78
CA LEU A 37 8.83 -5.57 4.23
C LEU A 37 10.09 -4.94 4.86
N ASP A 38 11.28 -5.21 4.35
CA ASP A 38 12.55 -4.64 4.84
C ASP A 38 12.58 -3.12 4.69
N ASP A 39 12.17 -2.59 3.53
CA ASP A 39 12.07 -1.14 3.29
C ASP A 39 11.09 -0.47 4.27
N LEU A 40 9.92 -1.09 4.49
CA LEU A 40 8.90 -0.54 5.40
C LEU A 40 9.32 -0.63 6.86
N ASP A 41 10.02 -1.69 7.27
CA ASP A 41 10.51 -1.87 8.63
C ASP A 41 11.63 -0.86 8.96
N ARG A 42 12.53 -0.64 7.99
CA ARG A 42 13.66 0.28 8.14
C ARG A 42 13.27 1.74 8.13
N ASP A 43 12.50 2.15 7.12
CA ASP A 43 12.30 3.57 6.78
C ASP A 43 10.83 4.02 6.93
N GLY A 44 9.91 3.09 7.21
CA GLY A 44 8.50 3.41 7.46
C GLY A 44 7.88 4.25 6.35
N LYS A 45 7.31 5.40 6.74
CA LYS A 45 6.67 6.38 5.83
C LYS A 45 7.63 7.02 4.81
N THR A 46 8.93 6.95 5.05
CA THR A 46 9.94 7.55 4.16
C THR A 46 10.48 6.55 3.12
N SER A 47 10.12 5.27 3.25
CA SER A 47 10.54 4.21 2.34
C SER A 47 9.93 4.34 0.94
N ARG A 48 10.63 3.87 -0.09
CA ARG A 48 10.06 3.75 -1.45
C ARG A 48 8.87 2.79 -1.49
N ALA A 49 8.91 1.74 -0.67
CA ALA A 49 7.82 0.79 -0.54
C ALA A 49 6.52 1.48 -0.08
N PHE A 50 6.61 2.40 0.89
CA PHE A 50 5.47 3.17 1.37
C PHE A 50 4.80 3.96 0.23
N PHE A 51 5.56 4.77 -0.51
CA PHE A 51 5.01 5.56 -1.62
C PHE A 51 4.41 4.65 -2.71
N SER A 52 5.17 3.65 -3.15
CA SER A 52 4.77 2.77 -4.26
C SER A 52 3.51 1.96 -3.97
N LEU A 53 3.30 1.58 -2.71
CA LEU A 53 2.11 0.83 -2.30
C LEU A 53 0.93 1.77 -2.06
N SER A 54 1.15 2.93 -1.45
CA SER A 54 0.07 3.88 -1.10
C SER A 54 -0.60 4.47 -2.33
N GLU A 55 0.16 4.71 -3.41
CA GLU A 55 -0.41 5.16 -4.70
C GLU A 55 -1.43 4.17 -5.30
N LYS A 56 -1.41 2.90 -4.86
CA LYS A 56 -2.28 1.84 -5.39
C LYS A 56 -3.49 1.54 -4.53
N VAL A 57 -3.59 2.16 -3.37
CA VAL A 57 -4.69 1.93 -2.41
C VAL A 57 -5.57 3.16 -2.39
N ALA A 58 -6.87 2.97 -2.64
CA ALA A 58 -7.82 4.06 -2.52
C ALA A 58 -7.96 4.52 -1.05
N LEU A 59 -8.31 5.79 -0.87
CA LEU A 59 -8.62 6.33 0.44
C LEU A 59 -9.87 5.67 1.03
N ARG A 60 -9.92 5.58 2.36
CA ARG A 60 -11.14 5.18 3.07
C ARG A 60 -12.22 6.23 2.85
N LYS A 61 -13.47 5.75 2.77
CA LYS A 61 -14.65 6.58 2.56
C LYS A 61 -14.78 7.71 3.58
N GLU A 62 -14.45 7.43 4.84
CA GLU A 62 -14.43 8.44 5.92
C GLU A 62 -13.48 9.62 5.65
N ASN A 63 -12.38 9.41 4.92
CA ASN A 63 -11.44 10.47 4.54
C ASN A 63 -11.89 11.22 3.28
N LEU A 64 -12.55 10.54 2.34
CA LEU A 64 -13.13 11.18 1.14
C LEU A 64 -14.24 12.17 1.50
N ASP A 65 -15.09 11.80 2.45
CA ASP A 65 -16.20 12.65 2.90
C ASP A 65 -15.66 13.88 3.69
N ALA A 66 -14.46 13.78 4.31
CA ALA A 66 -13.79 14.88 5.00
C ALA A 66 -13.14 15.90 4.04
N GLU A 67 -12.53 15.44 2.94
CA GLU A 67 -11.94 16.34 1.93
C GLU A 67 -12.99 17.05 1.07
N SER A 68 -14.17 16.46 0.87
CA SER A 68 -15.27 17.11 0.14
C SER A 68 -15.96 18.24 0.92
N SER A 69 -15.63 18.40 2.22
CA SER A 69 -16.24 19.38 3.11
C SER A 69 -15.35 20.60 3.37
N ALA A 70 -14.20 20.72 2.69
CA ALA A 70 -13.23 21.82 2.79
C ALA A 70 -13.20 22.66 1.50
#